data_AF-A0A293MAN5-F1
#
_entry.id   AF-A0A293MAN5-F1
#
_cell.length_a   1.000
_cell.length_b   1.000
_cell.length_c   1.000
_cell.angle_alpha   90.00
_cell.angle_beta   90.00
_cell.angle_gamma   90.00
#
_symmetry.space_group_name_H-M   'P 1'
#
loop_
_entity.id
_entity.type
_entity.pdbx_description
1 polymer ?
#
loop_
_entity_poly.entity_id
_entity_poly.type
_entity_poly.pdbx_seq_one_letter_code
_entity_poly.pdbx_strand_id
1 'polypeptide(L)'
;MPSMNPDGYEISKEGACTGVVGRYNARGVDLNRNFPDHFKKQKQEEQPETAAVRKWIHQIPFVLSGNLHGGAVVASYPYDNSPNAVYYSYSKPSITPDDDVFQHLAGVYSFNHAYMYLGTPCSSDRQSFPNGTTNGAAWYPLAGGMQDYNYIWEGCMEVTFEISCCKFPARHELLRFWNDNRKSLLAFIGEAHKGVRGIVQDENANPIPKAFLKIGGRQIGFRTTSRGEYWRVLRPGRYTIEVTAPGYHTSKQDFIVIDQNIAVLNITMKALYNPPETTFPHSSTSHHHGVPTTTSNAIVET
;
A
#
# COMPACT_ATOMS: atom_id res chain seq x y z
N MET A 1 -9.64 7.18 8.04
CA MET A 1 -9.52 7.64 9.44
C MET A 1 -9.60 9.16 9.44
N PRO A 2 -10.65 9.79 9.99
CA PRO A 2 -10.80 11.26 9.92
C PRO A 2 -9.76 12.05 10.72
N SER A 3 -9.34 11.55 11.90
CA SER A 3 -8.29 12.18 12.70
C SER A 3 -7.42 11.12 13.36
N MET A 4 -6.11 11.21 13.16
CA MET A 4 -5.11 10.42 13.88
C MET A 4 -4.72 11.07 15.22
N ASN A 5 -4.86 12.39 15.34
CA ASN A 5 -4.52 13.18 16.52
C ASN A 5 -5.74 13.97 17.02
N PRO A 6 -6.75 13.32 17.62
CA PRO A 6 -7.92 14.01 18.14
C PRO A 6 -7.56 14.96 19.30
N ASP A 7 -6.62 14.60 20.18
CA ASP A 7 -6.24 15.45 21.32
C ASP A 7 -5.64 16.80 20.87
N GLY A 8 -4.78 16.77 19.85
CA GLY A 8 -4.25 17.98 19.24
C GLY A 8 -5.32 18.82 18.53
N TYR A 9 -6.31 18.18 17.91
CA TYR A 9 -7.42 18.85 17.27
C TYR A 9 -8.26 19.67 18.27
N GLU A 10 -8.59 19.11 19.44
CA GLU A 10 -9.43 19.77 20.46
C GLU A 10 -8.81 21.04 21.04
N ILE A 11 -7.47 21.15 21.07
CA ILE A 11 -6.76 22.34 21.56
C ILE A 11 -6.39 23.34 20.46
N SER A 12 -6.67 23.00 19.20
CA SER A 12 -6.42 23.87 18.06
C SER A 12 -7.46 25.00 18.01
N LYS A 13 -7.14 26.09 17.29
CA LYS A 13 -8.01 27.27 17.21
C LYS A 13 -8.43 27.55 15.77
N GLU A 14 -9.73 27.66 15.54
CA GLU A 14 -10.27 28.10 14.26
C GLU A 14 -9.69 29.46 13.84
N GLY A 15 -9.34 29.59 12.57
CA GLY A 15 -8.68 30.78 12.01
C GLY A 15 -7.17 30.83 12.21
N ALA A 16 -6.58 29.90 12.97
CA ALA A 16 -5.13 29.80 13.11
C ALA A 16 -4.49 29.21 11.85
N CYS A 17 -4.18 30.08 10.88
CA CYS A 17 -3.58 29.65 9.62
C CYS A 17 -2.10 29.25 9.75
N THR A 18 -1.40 29.75 10.77
CA THR A 18 0.02 29.47 11.03
C THR A 18 0.23 29.05 12.49
N GLY A 19 1.45 28.62 12.81
CA GLY A 19 1.80 28.14 14.15
C GLY A 19 1.71 26.62 14.32
N VAL A 20 1.80 26.18 15.58
CA VAL A 20 1.94 24.77 15.99
C VAL A 20 1.01 24.36 17.14
N VAL A 21 0.11 25.24 17.59
CA VAL A 21 -0.88 24.90 18.64
C VAL A 21 -1.77 23.78 18.11
N GLY A 22 -1.83 22.65 18.84
CA GLY A 22 -2.57 21.46 18.44
C GLY A 22 -1.93 20.58 17.36
N ARG A 23 -0.73 20.93 16.88
CA ARG A 23 0.04 20.08 15.94
C ARG A 23 0.45 18.75 16.57
N TYR A 24 1.03 18.83 17.76
CA TYR A 24 1.59 17.69 18.48
C TYR A 24 0.49 16.89 19.18
N ASN A 25 0.76 15.64 19.56
CA ASN A 25 -0.17 14.88 20.40
C ASN A 25 -0.19 15.41 21.85
N ALA A 26 -1.00 14.81 22.73
CA ALA A 26 -1.13 15.24 24.14
C ALA A 26 0.20 15.24 24.93
N ARG A 27 1.22 14.49 24.47
CA ARG A 27 2.56 14.44 25.07
C ARG A 27 3.56 15.40 24.41
N GLY A 28 3.12 16.26 23.50
CA GLY A 28 3.99 17.21 22.80
C GLY A 28 4.87 16.58 21.73
N VAL A 29 4.52 15.39 21.24
CA VAL A 29 5.28 14.66 20.22
C VAL A 29 4.68 14.86 18.83
N ASP A 30 5.54 15.04 17.82
CA ASP A 30 5.13 15.16 16.42
C ASP A 30 4.92 13.76 15.86
N LEU A 31 3.66 13.38 15.65
CA LEU A 31 3.32 12.03 15.17
C LEU A 31 3.93 11.75 13.79
N ASN A 32 4.11 12.78 12.94
CA ASN A 32 4.79 12.63 11.65
C ASN A 32 6.32 12.79 11.76
N ARG A 33 6.89 12.54 12.95
CA ARG A 33 8.31 12.32 13.22
C ARG A 33 8.53 11.12 14.15
N ASN A 34 7.48 10.35 14.44
CA ASN A 34 7.48 9.32 15.47
C ASN A 34 7.50 7.89 14.92
N PHE A 35 7.29 7.69 13.61
CA PHE A 35 7.41 6.37 12.99
C PHE A 35 8.88 5.94 12.90
N PRO A 36 9.17 4.63 12.79
CA PRO A 36 10.48 4.14 12.36
C PRO A 36 10.91 4.78 11.03
N ASP A 37 12.18 5.15 10.93
CA ASP A 37 12.74 5.78 9.74
C ASP A 37 13.69 4.82 9.02
N HIS A 38 13.67 4.83 7.68
CA HIS A 38 14.47 3.91 6.88
C HIS A 38 15.97 4.24 6.92
N PHE A 39 16.33 5.51 7.13
CA PHE A 39 17.70 6.02 7.03
C PHE A 39 18.33 6.33 8.38
N LYS A 40 17.53 6.66 9.40
CA LYS A 40 17.97 7.08 10.72
C LYS A 40 17.29 6.23 11.80
N LYS A 41 18.04 5.93 12.87
CA LYS A 41 17.46 5.26 14.03
C LYS A 41 16.49 6.21 14.74
N GLN A 42 15.25 5.77 14.93
CA GLN A 42 14.27 6.49 15.73
C GLN A 42 14.72 6.53 17.20
N LYS A 43 14.69 7.72 17.81
CA LYS A 43 15.13 7.98 19.19
C LYS A 43 13.97 8.33 20.12
N GLN A 44 12.85 8.80 19.57
CA GLN A 44 11.68 9.17 20.37
C GLN A 44 10.92 7.91 20.80
N GLU A 45 10.31 7.98 21.99
CA GLU A 45 9.38 6.95 22.44
C GLU A 45 8.18 6.88 21.50
N GLU A 46 7.77 5.67 21.12
CA GLU A 46 6.59 5.46 20.29
C GLU A 46 5.33 5.93 21.04
N GLN A 47 4.54 6.76 20.36
CA GLN A 47 3.30 7.29 20.91
C GLN A 47 2.14 6.32 20.68
N PRO A 48 1.09 6.34 21.53
CA PRO A 48 -0.04 5.42 21.40
C PRO A 48 -0.75 5.53 20.03
N GLU A 49 -0.85 6.74 19.47
CA GLU A 49 -1.44 6.97 18.14
C GLU A 49 -0.59 6.31 17.04
N THR A 50 0.73 6.49 17.10
CA THR A 50 1.69 5.85 16.18
C THR A 50 1.61 4.33 16.28
N ALA A 51 1.63 3.77 17.49
CA ALA A 51 1.52 2.33 17.72
C ALA A 51 0.20 1.76 17.17
N ALA A 52 -0.92 2.47 17.39
CA ALA A 52 -2.23 2.08 16.88
C ALA A 52 -2.27 2.06 15.36
N VAL A 53 -1.74 3.10 14.70
CA VAL A 53 -1.68 3.17 13.23
C VAL A 53 -0.74 2.12 12.66
N ARG A 54 0.46 1.92 13.23
CA ARG A 54 1.37 0.86 12.79
C ARG A 54 0.73 -0.52 12.89
N LYS A 55 0.03 -0.81 13.99
CA LYS A 55 -0.71 -2.05 14.16
C LYS A 55 -1.80 -2.19 13.10
N TRP A 56 -2.52 -1.12 12.80
CA TRP A 56 -3.56 -1.13 11.77
C TRP A 56 -3.00 -1.38 10.36
N ILE A 57 -1.94 -0.69 9.98
CA ILE A 57 -1.25 -0.88 8.69
C ILE A 57 -0.71 -2.32 8.58
N HIS A 58 -0.17 -2.88 9.67
CA HIS A 58 0.33 -4.27 9.66
C HIS A 58 -0.77 -5.33 9.51
N GLN A 59 -2.00 -5.03 9.95
CA GLN A 59 -3.11 -6.00 9.95
C GLN A 59 -3.81 -6.13 8.59
N ILE A 60 -3.73 -5.09 7.76
CA ILE A 60 -4.43 -5.00 6.49
C ILE A 60 -3.39 -4.68 5.42
N PRO A 61 -3.25 -5.49 4.35
CA PRO A 61 -2.33 -5.18 3.27
C PRO A 61 -2.88 -4.03 2.41
N PHE A 62 -2.80 -2.81 2.94
CA PHE A 62 -3.21 -1.60 2.23
C PHE A 62 -2.37 -1.42 0.97
N VAL A 63 -3.05 -1.07 -0.13
CA VAL A 63 -2.42 -0.95 -1.45
C VAL A 63 -1.99 0.49 -1.73
N LEU A 64 -2.89 1.42 -1.44
CA LEU A 64 -2.76 2.84 -1.69
C LEU A 64 -3.27 3.59 -0.44
N SER A 65 -2.58 4.66 -0.07
CA SER A 65 -2.96 5.53 1.06
C SER A 65 -2.69 6.99 0.73
N GLY A 66 -3.39 7.90 1.40
CA GLY A 66 -3.16 9.33 1.32
C GLY A 66 -3.35 9.95 2.69
N ASN A 67 -2.33 10.63 3.21
CA ASN A 67 -2.41 11.36 4.48
C ASN A 67 -2.60 12.87 4.19
N LEU A 68 -3.53 13.51 4.90
CA LEU A 68 -3.96 14.89 4.61
C LEU A 68 -3.35 15.86 5.61
N HIS A 69 -2.76 16.93 5.09
CA HIS A 69 -2.06 17.96 5.85
C HIS A 69 -2.49 19.37 5.42
N GLY A 70 -2.14 20.35 6.25
CA GLY A 70 -2.31 21.77 5.95
C GLY A 70 -1.06 22.56 6.33
N GLY A 71 -0.84 23.66 5.61
CA GLY A 71 0.32 24.52 5.69
C GLY A 71 0.94 24.84 4.33
N ALA A 72 0.62 24.04 3.30
CA ALA A 72 1.00 24.27 1.91
C ALA A 72 -0.11 23.79 0.95
N VAL A 73 0.11 23.93 -0.36
CA VAL A 73 -0.75 23.34 -1.41
C VAL A 73 0.12 22.57 -2.40
N VAL A 74 0.34 21.29 -2.12
CA VAL A 74 1.22 20.41 -2.90
C VAL A 74 0.96 18.93 -2.57
N ALA A 75 1.09 18.04 -3.55
CA ALA A 75 1.19 16.60 -3.33
C ALA A 75 2.65 16.19 -3.18
N SER A 76 3.07 15.86 -1.95
CA SER A 76 4.43 15.40 -1.63
C SER A 76 4.50 13.89 -1.68
N TYR A 77 5.49 13.35 -2.39
CA TYR A 77 5.67 11.90 -2.55
C TYR A 77 7.03 11.41 -2.03
N PRO A 78 7.14 10.11 -1.67
CA PRO A 78 8.35 9.52 -1.12
C PRO A 78 9.64 9.70 -1.96
N TYR A 79 10.82 9.59 -1.36
CA TYR A 79 11.03 9.54 0.09
C TYR A 79 10.96 10.93 0.72
N ASP A 80 10.54 10.96 1.98
CA ASP A 80 10.55 12.17 2.83
C ASP A 80 11.94 12.46 3.41
N ASN A 81 12.82 11.46 3.49
CA ASN A 81 14.16 11.60 4.06
C ASN A 81 15.27 11.07 3.14
N SER A 82 16.53 11.31 3.49
CA SER A 82 17.70 10.73 2.80
C SER A 82 18.84 10.37 3.78
N PRO A 83 19.76 9.44 3.42
CA PRO A 83 20.81 8.94 4.32
C PRO A 83 21.67 10.02 4.96
N ASN A 84 22.01 11.07 4.21
CA ASN A 84 22.89 12.16 4.64
C ASN A 84 22.15 13.49 4.82
N ALA A 85 20.85 13.44 5.06
CA ALA A 85 20.03 14.65 5.10
C ALA A 85 20.43 15.57 6.27
N VAL A 86 20.77 16.81 5.94
CA VAL A 86 20.94 17.94 6.87
C VAL A 86 19.75 18.88 6.66
N TYR A 87 19.03 19.21 7.73
CA TYR A 87 17.77 19.97 7.72
C TYR A 87 17.83 21.33 6.98
N TYR A 88 19.03 21.92 6.83
CA TYR A 88 19.23 23.28 6.31
C TYR A 88 19.73 23.38 4.86
N SER A 89 19.92 22.26 4.15
CA SER A 89 20.29 22.29 2.73
C SER A 89 19.10 21.80 1.91
N TYR A 90 18.62 22.61 0.96
CA TYR A 90 17.71 22.12 -0.09
C TYR A 90 18.28 20.82 -0.65
N SER A 91 17.54 19.73 -0.50
CA SER A 91 18.06 18.40 -0.78
C SER A 91 17.89 18.07 -2.25
N LYS A 92 18.82 17.28 -2.77
CA LYS A 92 18.54 16.48 -3.97
C LYS A 92 17.35 15.55 -3.67
N PRO A 93 16.50 15.25 -4.67
CA PRO A 93 15.44 14.26 -4.51
C PRO A 93 15.96 12.92 -3.96
N SER A 94 15.20 12.33 -3.05
CA SER A 94 15.45 10.99 -2.52
C SER A 94 14.50 10.00 -3.22
N ILE A 95 15.03 9.33 -4.23
CA ILE A 95 14.24 8.59 -5.23
C ILE A 95 13.91 7.18 -4.73
N THR A 96 12.64 6.79 -4.86
CA THR A 96 12.21 5.41 -4.55
C THR A 96 12.37 4.47 -5.76
N PRO A 97 12.37 3.15 -5.55
CA PRO A 97 12.27 2.18 -6.66
C PRO A 97 10.97 2.26 -7.49
N ASP A 98 9.93 2.93 -6.99
CA ASP A 98 8.61 3.10 -7.61
C ASP A 98 8.31 4.58 -7.89
N ASP A 99 9.35 5.39 -8.12
CA ASP A 99 9.25 6.85 -8.30
C ASP A 99 8.35 7.24 -9.49
N ASP A 100 8.34 6.45 -10.56
CA ASP A 100 7.43 6.60 -11.70
C ASP A 100 5.95 6.46 -11.33
N VAL A 101 5.65 5.61 -10.36
CA VAL A 101 4.30 5.41 -9.82
C VAL A 101 3.97 6.56 -8.86
N PHE A 102 4.87 6.92 -7.97
CA PHE A 102 4.63 8.00 -7.01
C PHE A 102 4.45 9.38 -7.66
N GLN A 103 5.28 9.72 -8.65
CA GLN A 103 5.08 10.95 -9.44
C GLN A 103 3.71 10.98 -10.11
N HIS A 104 3.26 9.84 -10.64
CA HIS A 104 1.94 9.70 -11.23
C HIS A 104 0.83 9.87 -10.20
N LEU A 105 0.91 9.18 -9.07
CA LEU A 105 -0.06 9.26 -7.99
C LEU A 105 -0.22 10.70 -7.45
N ALA A 106 0.90 11.39 -7.21
CA ALA A 106 0.89 12.80 -6.81
C ALA A 106 0.28 13.69 -7.90
N GLY A 107 0.64 13.45 -9.17
CA GLY A 107 0.09 14.15 -10.31
C GLY A 107 -1.43 13.98 -10.44
N VAL A 108 -1.95 12.75 -10.27
CA VAL A 108 -3.40 12.48 -10.32
C VAL A 108 -4.16 13.36 -9.33
N TYR A 109 -3.68 13.47 -8.09
CA TYR A 109 -4.32 14.33 -7.10
C TYR A 109 -4.22 15.81 -7.50
N SER A 110 -3.01 16.27 -7.82
CA SER A 110 -2.72 17.67 -8.11
C SER A 110 -3.48 18.22 -9.33
N PHE A 111 -3.49 17.48 -10.44
CA PHE A 111 -4.15 17.90 -11.69
C PHE A 111 -5.69 17.80 -11.64
N ASN A 112 -6.24 17.04 -10.69
CA ASN A 112 -7.69 17.01 -10.44
C ASN A 112 -8.14 18.03 -9.37
N HIS A 113 -7.18 18.66 -8.67
CA HIS A 113 -7.46 19.69 -7.66
C HIS A 113 -7.75 21.01 -8.36
N ALA A 114 -8.59 21.86 -7.75
CA ALA A 114 -9.01 23.12 -8.36
C ALA A 114 -7.84 24.02 -8.80
N TYR A 115 -6.73 24.04 -8.05
CA TYR A 115 -5.61 24.94 -8.32
C TYR A 115 -4.23 24.41 -7.90
N MET A 116 -4.09 23.17 -7.42
CA MET A 116 -2.81 22.67 -6.89
C MET A 116 -1.76 22.60 -8.00
N TYR A 117 -2.16 22.13 -9.18
CA TYR A 117 -1.30 22.02 -10.36
C TYR A 117 -0.67 23.34 -10.82
N LEU A 118 -1.24 24.49 -10.45
CA LEU A 118 -0.67 25.81 -10.74
C LEU A 118 0.68 26.02 -10.04
N GLY A 119 0.96 25.24 -8.99
CA GLY A 119 2.23 25.28 -8.27
C GLY A 119 2.50 26.60 -7.55
N THR A 120 1.45 27.39 -7.32
CA THR A 120 1.57 28.70 -6.69
C THR A 120 1.86 28.53 -5.19
N PRO A 121 2.95 29.12 -4.67
CA PRO A 121 3.25 29.05 -3.24
C PRO A 121 2.16 29.73 -2.42
N CYS A 122 1.99 29.28 -1.17
CA CYS A 122 1.25 30.05 -0.18
C CYS A 122 1.99 31.37 0.10
N SER A 123 1.30 32.41 0.57
CA SER A 123 1.94 33.72 0.82
C SER A 123 3.11 33.67 1.82
N SER A 124 3.15 32.64 2.67
CA SER A 124 4.23 32.36 3.61
C SER A 124 5.43 31.63 3.00
N ASP A 125 5.29 31.08 1.79
CA ASP A 125 6.25 30.17 1.20
C ASP A 125 7.08 30.87 0.14
N ARG A 126 8.37 30.53 0.07
CA ARG A 126 9.28 31.06 -0.96
C ARG A 126 9.41 30.16 -2.18
N GLN A 127 8.90 28.93 -2.10
CA GLN A 127 9.13 27.87 -3.09
C GLN A 127 7.85 27.53 -3.84
N SER A 128 7.88 27.63 -5.16
CA SER A 128 6.84 27.09 -6.01
C SER A 128 7.00 25.57 -6.18
N PHE A 129 5.89 24.89 -6.46
CA PHE A 129 5.87 23.45 -6.72
C PHE A 129 5.37 23.22 -8.14
N PRO A 130 6.25 23.16 -9.15
CA PRO A 130 5.82 22.92 -10.53
C PRO A 130 4.90 21.69 -10.62
N ASN A 131 3.78 21.81 -11.36
CA ASN A 131 2.72 20.80 -11.44
C ASN A 131 2.04 20.45 -10.10
N GLY A 132 2.25 21.23 -9.04
CA GLY A 132 1.70 21.00 -7.72
C GLY A 132 2.20 19.73 -7.03
N THR A 133 3.38 19.24 -7.40
CA THR A 133 3.98 18.05 -6.80
C THR A 133 5.40 18.29 -6.32
N THR A 134 5.88 17.49 -5.37
CA THR A 134 7.27 17.50 -4.93
C THR A 134 7.70 16.14 -4.38
N ASN A 135 8.99 15.81 -4.53
CA ASN A 135 9.59 14.78 -3.69
C ASN A 135 9.75 15.34 -2.26
N GLY A 136 9.41 14.55 -1.25
CA GLY A 136 9.39 15.01 0.15
C GLY A 136 10.76 15.50 0.63
N ALA A 137 11.81 14.69 0.43
CA ALA A 137 13.16 15.07 0.80
C ALA A 137 13.66 16.31 0.01
N ALA A 138 13.30 16.46 -1.27
CA ALA A 138 13.65 17.63 -2.06
C ALA A 138 13.02 18.93 -1.55
N TRP A 139 11.83 18.84 -0.97
CA TRP A 139 11.18 19.98 -0.32
C TRP A 139 11.85 20.29 1.02
N TYR A 140 11.81 19.35 1.96
CA TYR A 140 12.62 19.39 3.18
C TYR A 140 12.74 17.97 3.78
N PRO A 141 13.93 17.56 4.25
CA PRO A 141 14.08 16.25 4.86
C PRO A 141 13.26 16.08 6.14
N LEU A 142 12.49 14.99 6.18
CA LEU A 142 11.58 14.63 7.26
C LEU A 142 11.84 13.20 7.68
N ALA A 143 12.49 13.02 8.83
CA ALA A 143 12.74 11.69 9.38
C ALA A 143 11.56 11.19 10.22
N GLY A 144 11.24 9.90 10.12
CA GLY A 144 10.21 9.24 10.93
C GLY A 144 8.78 9.58 10.54
N GLY A 145 8.56 9.85 9.25
CA GLY A 145 7.24 10.11 8.70
C GLY A 145 6.40 8.86 8.47
N MET A 146 5.08 9.00 8.51
CA MET A 146 4.13 7.91 8.26
C MET A 146 4.16 7.44 6.80
N GLN A 147 4.40 8.37 5.87
CA GLN A 147 4.41 8.12 4.43
C GLN A 147 5.48 7.08 4.04
N ASP A 148 6.73 7.33 4.43
CA ASP A 148 7.84 6.41 4.17
C ASP A 148 7.65 5.08 4.92
N TYR A 149 7.03 5.11 6.11
CA TYR A 149 6.74 3.89 6.87
C TYR A 149 5.79 2.94 6.12
N ASN A 150 4.68 3.46 5.60
CA ASN A 150 3.71 2.70 4.83
C ASN A 150 4.37 1.95 3.67
N TYR A 151 5.24 2.64 2.94
CA TYR A 151 5.89 2.10 1.76
C TYR A 151 6.99 1.09 2.10
N ILE A 152 7.92 1.44 3.01
CA ILE A 152 9.09 0.61 3.31
C ILE A 152 8.71 -0.69 4.03
N TRP A 153 7.81 -0.62 5.02
CA TRP A 153 7.52 -1.78 5.87
C TRP A 153 6.40 -2.66 5.32
N GLU A 154 5.39 -2.06 4.69
CA GLU A 154 4.16 -2.78 4.33
C GLU A 154 3.85 -2.71 2.82
N GLY A 155 4.67 -1.99 2.03
CA GLY A 155 4.51 -1.89 0.58
C GLY A 155 3.33 -1.04 0.11
N CYS A 156 2.64 -0.38 1.05
CA CYS A 156 1.52 0.52 0.77
C CYS A 156 2.03 1.83 0.17
N MET A 157 1.47 2.25 -0.96
CA MET A 157 1.88 3.50 -1.62
C MET A 157 1.14 4.68 -0.99
N GLU A 158 1.78 5.33 -0.02
CA GLU A 158 1.23 6.55 0.61
C GLU A 158 1.79 7.83 -0.01
N VAL A 159 0.91 8.82 -0.22
CA VAL A 159 1.28 10.19 -0.64
C VAL A 159 0.74 11.19 0.39
N THR A 160 1.52 12.22 0.70
CA THR A 160 1.13 13.31 1.60
C THR A 160 0.50 14.43 0.78
N PHE A 161 -0.73 14.81 1.11
CA PHE A 161 -1.44 15.90 0.45
C PHE A 161 -1.53 17.11 1.38
N GLU A 162 -0.78 18.15 1.07
CA GLU A 162 -0.95 19.48 1.67
C GLU A 162 -2.08 20.18 0.90
N ILE A 163 -3.25 20.32 1.51
CA ILE A 163 -4.49 20.72 0.80
C ILE A 163 -4.90 22.18 1.04
N SER A 164 -4.17 22.91 1.87
CA SER A 164 -4.54 24.27 2.27
C SER A 164 -3.37 25.05 2.84
N CYS A 165 -3.23 26.33 2.46
CA CYS A 165 -2.27 27.23 3.08
C CYS A 165 -2.62 27.51 4.55
N CYS A 166 -3.90 27.76 4.83
CA CYS A 166 -4.38 27.98 6.19
C CYS A 166 -4.59 26.64 6.88
N LYS A 167 -3.81 26.35 7.92
CA LYS A 167 -3.86 25.08 8.66
C LYS A 167 -5.22 24.79 9.31
N PHE A 168 -5.85 25.82 9.89
CA PHE A 168 -7.16 25.72 10.51
C PHE A 168 -8.06 26.85 9.97
N PRO A 169 -8.64 26.68 8.77
CA PRO A 169 -9.48 27.69 8.15
C PRO A 169 -10.80 27.87 8.89
N ALA A 170 -11.50 28.98 8.61
CA ALA A 170 -12.81 29.23 9.19
C ALA A 170 -13.86 28.27 8.61
N ARG A 171 -14.88 27.91 9.40
CA ARG A 171 -15.91 26.94 9.05
C ARG A 171 -16.64 27.25 7.74
N HIS A 172 -16.84 28.53 7.44
CA HIS A 172 -17.52 28.96 6.22
C HIS A 172 -16.74 28.61 4.93
N GLU A 173 -15.44 28.31 5.04
CA GLU A 173 -14.60 27.91 3.91
C GLU A 173 -14.66 26.41 3.60
N LEU A 174 -15.20 25.57 4.50
CA LEU A 174 -15.15 24.10 4.36
C LEU A 174 -15.79 23.59 3.07
N LEU A 175 -16.89 24.21 2.62
CA LEU A 175 -17.54 23.83 1.37
C LEU A 175 -16.65 24.10 0.15
N ARG A 176 -15.84 25.17 0.19
CA ARG A 176 -14.85 25.47 -0.84
C ARG A 176 -13.77 24.39 -0.88
N PHE A 177 -13.17 24.06 0.27
CA PHE A 177 -12.16 22.99 0.36
C PHE A 177 -12.69 21.64 -0.12
N TRP A 178 -13.94 21.28 0.21
CA TRP A 178 -14.59 20.09 -0.33
C TRP A 178 -14.67 20.14 -1.86
N ASN A 179 -15.18 21.23 -2.43
CA ASN A 179 -15.32 21.37 -3.88
C ASN A 179 -13.97 21.34 -4.60
N ASP A 180 -12.92 21.91 -4.00
CA ASP A 180 -11.57 21.95 -4.55
C ASP A 180 -10.91 20.56 -4.57
N ASN A 181 -11.22 19.71 -3.57
CA ASN A 181 -10.57 18.41 -3.37
C ASN A 181 -11.39 17.19 -3.82
N ARG A 182 -12.72 17.30 -3.94
CA ARG A 182 -13.59 16.12 -4.18
C ARG A 182 -13.20 15.30 -5.40
N LYS A 183 -12.80 15.96 -6.50
CA LYS A 183 -12.37 15.29 -7.73
C LYS A 183 -11.03 14.60 -7.54
N SER A 184 -10.07 15.26 -6.89
CA SER A 184 -8.77 14.69 -6.55
C SER A 184 -8.88 13.44 -5.68
N LEU A 185 -9.69 13.50 -4.63
CA LEU A 185 -9.89 12.37 -3.72
C LEU A 185 -10.45 11.15 -4.46
N LEU A 186 -11.49 11.36 -5.29
CA LEU A 186 -12.09 10.28 -6.08
C LEU A 186 -11.14 9.73 -7.14
N ALA A 187 -10.43 10.60 -7.86
CA ALA A 187 -9.45 10.19 -8.86
C ALA A 187 -8.31 9.38 -8.23
N PHE A 188 -7.80 9.84 -7.08
CA PHE A 188 -6.73 9.16 -6.35
C PHE A 188 -7.16 7.78 -5.85
N ILE A 189 -8.35 7.64 -5.24
CA ILE A 189 -8.88 6.33 -4.82
C ILE A 189 -8.98 5.37 -6.01
N GLY A 190 -9.33 5.87 -7.20
CA GLY A 190 -9.40 5.08 -8.43
C GLY A 190 -8.06 4.43 -8.83
N GLU A 191 -6.92 5.01 -8.44
CA GLU A 191 -5.59 4.45 -8.75
C GLU A 191 -5.32 3.12 -8.03
N ALA A 192 -6.04 2.83 -6.94
CA ALA A 192 -5.97 1.53 -6.26
C ALA A 192 -6.44 0.36 -7.15
N HIS A 193 -7.14 0.66 -8.24
CA HIS A 193 -7.63 -0.31 -9.23
C HIS A 193 -6.76 -0.41 -10.48
N LYS A 194 -5.50 0.06 -10.44
CA LYS A 194 -4.55 -0.05 -11.55
C LYS A 194 -3.37 -0.95 -11.20
N GLY A 195 -2.55 -1.28 -12.20
CA GLY A 195 -1.38 -2.14 -12.04
C GLY A 195 -1.73 -3.62 -12.18
N VAL A 196 -1.45 -4.41 -11.15
CA VAL A 196 -1.67 -5.87 -11.15
C VAL A 196 -2.36 -6.35 -9.87
N ARG A 197 -3.19 -7.38 -9.99
CA ARG A 197 -3.74 -8.14 -8.87
C ARG A 197 -3.79 -9.63 -9.17
N GLY A 198 -3.95 -10.45 -8.14
CA GLY A 198 -4.18 -11.87 -8.32
C GLY A 198 -4.22 -12.63 -7.00
N ILE A 199 -4.16 -13.95 -7.13
CA ILE A 199 -4.10 -14.89 -6.00
C ILE A 199 -2.81 -15.71 -6.12
N VAL A 200 -2.08 -15.83 -5.02
CA VAL A 200 -1.00 -16.81 -4.85
C VAL A 200 -1.56 -18.04 -4.16
N GLN A 201 -1.40 -19.19 -4.79
CA GLN A 201 -1.93 -20.47 -4.33
C GLN A 201 -0.91 -21.61 -4.54
N ASP A 202 -1.13 -22.74 -3.89
CA ASP A 202 -0.36 -23.97 -4.14
C ASP A 202 -0.95 -24.80 -5.30
N GLU A 203 -0.32 -25.93 -5.59
CA GLU A 203 -0.71 -26.86 -6.66
C GLU A 203 -2.10 -27.51 -6.44
N ASN A 204 -2.63 -27.44 -5.21
CA ASN A 204 -3.97 -27.92 -4.84
C ASN A 204 -5.01 -26.77 -4.79
N ALA A 205 -4.66 -25.59 -5.30
CA ALA A 205 -5.46 -24.37 -5.25
C ALA A 205 -5.77 -23.85 -3.83
N ASN A 206 -4.99 -24.23 -2.82
CA ASN A 206 -5.06 -23.60 -1.50
C ASN A 206 -4.36 -22.25 -1.52
N PRO A 207 -4.95 -21.19 -0.93
CA PRO A 207 -4.32 -19.88 -0.87
C PRO A 207 -3.07 -19.90 0.00
N ILE A 208 -2.03 -19.17 -0.41
CA ILE A 208 -0.79 -19.02 0.36
C ILE A 208 -0.78 -17.65 1.05
N PRO A 209 -1.04 -17.61 2.37
CA PRO A 209 -1.07 -16.35 3.11
C PRO A 209 0.33 -15.82 3.40
N LYS A 210 0.47 -14.49 3.48
CA LYS A 210 1.72 -13.79 3.81
C LYS A 210 2.92 -14.11 2.90
N ALA A 211 2.68 -14.67 1.70
CA ALA A 211 3.68 -14.78 0.67
C ALA A 211 4.27 -13.39 0.40
N PHE A 212 5.59 -13.31 0.24
CA PHE A 212 6.28 -12.06 -0.04
C PHE A 212 6.44 -11.91 -1.56
N LEU A 213 6.05 -10.75 -2.08
CA LEU A 213 6.11 -10.41 -3.49
C LEU A 213 6.96 -9.16 -3.69
N LYS A 214 7.69 -9.12 -4.78
CA LYS A 214 8.37 -7.90 -5.26
C LYS A 214 8.36 -7.86 -6.79
N ILE A 215 8.42 -6.66 -7.34
CA ILE A 215 8.59 -6.46 -8.78
C ILE A 215 10.09 -6.49 -9.10
N GLY A 216 10.48 -7.19 -10.16
CA GLY A 216 11.85 -7.26 -10.63
C GLY A 216 12.44 -5.87 -10.83
N GLY A 217 13.65 -5.64 -10.29
CA GLY A 217 14.29 -4.33 -10.29
C GLY A 217 13.80 -3.35 -9.21
N ARG A 218 12.73 -3.68 -8.47
CA ARG A 218 12.21 -2.86 -7.37
C ARG A 218 12.39 -3.59 -6.03
N GLN A 219 13.05 -2.93 -5.08
CA GLN A 219 13.46 -3.57 -3.82
C GLN A 219 12.35 -3.62 -2.76
N ILE A 220 11.32 -2.78 -2.90
CA ILE A 220 10.23 -2.72 -1.93
C ILE A 220 9.17 -3.75 -2.29
N GLY A 221 8.97 -4.69 -1.38
CA GLY A 221 7.99 -5.76 -1.52
C GLY A 221 6.67 -5.48 -0.82
N PHE A 222 5.76 -6.43 -0.96
CA PHE A 222 4.41 -6.44 -0.39
C PHE A 222 3.99 -7.89 -0.10
N ARG A 223 2.82 -8.09 0.51
CA ARG A 223 2.39 -9.42 0.98
C ARG A 223 0.99 -9.79 0.54
N THR A 224 0.73 -11.09 0.45
CA THR A 224 -0.63 -11.60 0.27
C THR A 224 -1.48 -11.49 1.54
N THR A 225 -2.80 -11.39 1.35
CA THR A 225 -3.80 -11.52 2.41
C THR A 225 -3.84 -12.94 2.97
N SER A 226 -4.69 -13.18 3.99
CA SER A 226 -5.02 -14.53 4.47
C SER A 226 -5.64 -15.43 3.38
N ARG A 227 -6.18 -14.84 2.31
CA ARG A 227 -6.78 -15.55 1.16
C ARG A 227 -5.83 -15.64 -0.03
N GLY A 228 -4.53 -15.35 0.15
CA GLY A 228 -3.54 -15.40 -0.92
C GLY A 228 -3.66 -14.25 -1.93
N GLU A 229 -4.56 -13.28 -1.71
CA GLU A 229 -4.79 -12.17 -2.64
C GLU A 229 -3.68 -11.13 -2.55
N TYR A 230 -3.32 -10.52 -3.67
CA TYR A 230 -2.37 -9.41 -3.72
C TYR A 230 -2.76 -8.35 -4.74
N TRP A 231 -2.23 -7.14 -4.54
CA TRP A 231 -2.36 -6.01 -5.45
C TRP A 231 -1.06 -5.20 -5.45
N ARG A 232 -0.74 -4.60 -6.60
CA ARG A 232 0.36 -3.64 -6.73
C ARG A 232 0.02 -2.61 -7.80
N VAL A 233 -0.01 -1.34 -7.41
CA VAL A 233 -0.16 -0.23 -8.37
C VAL A 233 1.12 -0.13 -9.20
N LEU A 234 0.97 -0.07 -10.51
CA LEU A 234 2.06 0.03 -11.48
C LEU A 234 1.63 0.91 -12.66
N ARG A 235 2.60 1.55 -13.29
CA ARG A 235 2.39 2.23 -14.59
C ARG A 235 2.24 1.19 -15.71
N PRO A 236 1.73 1.58 -16.89
CA PRO A 236 1.77 0.72 -18.06
C PRO A 236 3.21 0.31 -18.40
N GLY A 237 3.45 -0.97 -18.62
CA GLY A 237 4.79 -1.50 -18.80
C GLY A 237 4.88 -3.02 -18.77
N ARG A 238 6.08 -3.54 -19.00
CA ARG A 238 6.41 -4.97 -18.88
C ARG A 238 7.17 -5.19 -17.58
N TYR A 239 6.76 -6.18 -16.81
CA TYR A 239 7.28 -6.44 -15.48
C TYR A 239 7.50 -7.93 -15.26
N THR A 240 8.38 -8.24 -14.31
CA THR A 240 8.51 -9.58 -13.73
C THR A 240 8.09 -9.48 -12.27
N ILE A 241 7.25 -10.39 -11.78
CA ILE A 241 6.95 -10.52 -10.34
C ILE A 241 7.71 -11.72 -9.78
N GLU A 242 8.33 -11.56 -8.61
CA GLU A 242 8.99 -12.63 -7.86
C GLU A 242 8.20 -12.88 -6.58
N VAL A 243 7.87 -14.15 -6.31
CA VAL A 243 7.11 -14.58 -5.14
C VAL A 243 7.91 -15.59 -4.33
N THR A 244 8.01 -15.35 -3.03
CA THR A 244 8.64 -16.26 -2.07
C THR A 244 7.68 -16.57 -0.92
N ALA A 245 7.65 -17.83 -0.50
CA ALA A 245 6.88 -18.29 0.65
C ALA A 245 7.61 -19.47 1.32
N PRO A 246 7.62 -19.54 2.67
CA PRO A 246 8.18 -20.69 3.38
C PRO A 246 7.55 -22.00 2.89
N GLY A 247 8.37 -23.01 2.57
CA GLY A 247 7.91 -24.31 2.08
C GLY A 247 7.72 -24.42 0.56
N TYR A 248 7.94 -23.35 -0.21
CA TYR A 248 7.76 -23.34 -1.66
C TYR A 248 9.02 -22.88 -2.41
N HIS A 249 9.19 -23.35 -3.65
CA HIS A 249 10.17 -22.80 -4.57
C HIS A 249 9.80 -21.37 -4.98
N THR A 250 10.77 -20.47 -5.06
CA THR A 250 10.57 -19.11 -5.59
C THR A 250 9.97 -19.17 -6.99
N SER A 251 8.87 -18.46 -7.20
CA SER A 251 8.25 -18.30 -8.52
C SER A 251 8.62 -16.94 -9.13
N LYS A 252 8.85 -16.92 -10.43
CA LYS A 252 9.06 -15.70 -11.23
C LYS A 252 8.15 -15.75 -12.44
N GLN A 253 7.39 -14.68 -12.68
CA GLN A 253 6.46 -14.62 -13.80
C GLN A 253 6.48 -13.24 -14.45
N ASP A 254 6.55 -13.23 -15.78
CA ASP A 254 6.46 -12.01 -16.58
C ASP A 254 4.99 -11.67 -16.85
N PHE A 255 4.67 -10.38 -16.84
CA PHE A 255 3.34 -9.87 -17.16
C PHE A 255 3.41 -8.46 -17.73
N ILE A 256 2.28 -7.99 -18.27
CA ILE A 256 2.15 -6.67 -18.88
C ILE A 256 1.01 -5.93 -18.20
N VAL A 257 1.26 -4.67 -17.83
CA VAL A 257 0.23 -3.72 -17.43
C VAL A 257 -0.06 -2.84 -18.63
N ILE A 258 -1.32 -2.80 -19.05
CA ILE A 258 -1.81 -1.93 -20.12
C ILE A 258 -2.52 -0.75 -19.48
N ASP A 259 -2.51 0.40 -20.14
CA ASP A 259 -3.19 1.58 -19.63
C ASP A 259 -4.69 1.32 -19.37
N GLN A 260 -5.20 1.99 -18.33
CA GLN A 260 -6.59 1.93 -17.84
C GLN A 260 -7.12 0.54 -17.42
N ASN A 261 -6.31 -0.51 -17.46
CA ASN A 261 -6.72 -1.88 -17.09
C ASN A 261 -5.85 -2.43 -15.97
N ILE A 262 -6.47 -3.16 -15.04
CA ILE A 262 -5.73 -3.95 -14.05
C ILE A 262 -5.37 -5.31 -14.66
N ALA A 263 -4.09 -5.65 -14.63
CA ALA A 263 -3.65 -6.99 -14.98
C ALA A 263 -4.10 -7.98 -13.91
N VAL A 264 -4.65 -9.13 -14.34
CA VAL A 264 -4.99 -10.24 -13.44
C VAL A 264 -3.97 -11.35 -13.65
N LEU A 265 -3.25 -11.72 -12.59
CA LEU A 265 -2.17 -12.69 -12.65
C LEU A 265 -2.26 -13.63 -11.43
N ASN A 266 -2.78 -14.84 -11.63
CA ASN A 266 -2.77 -15.85 -10.57
C ASN A 266 -1.45 -16.64 -10.62
N ILE A 267 -0.87 -16.91 -9.47
CA ILE A 267 0.45 -17.51 -9.33
C ILE A 267 0.31 -18.82 -8.55
N THR A 268 0.72 -19.93 -9.16
CA THR A 268 0.79 -21.24 -8.50
C THR A 268 2.23 -21.50 -8.08
N MET A 269 2.43 -21.71 -6.78
CA MET A 269 3.74 -22.00 -6.17
C MET A 269 3.93 -23.50 -6.02
N LYS A 270 5.11 -24.01 -6.41
CA LYS A 270 5.47 -25.42 -6.24
C LYS A 270 6.05 -25.68 -4.86
N ALA A 271 5.57 -26.71 -4.16
CA ALA A 271 6.09 -27.09 -2.86
C ALA A 271 7.55 -27.57 -2.96
N LEU A 272 8.37 -27.31 -1.93
CA LEU A 272 9.75 -27.83 -1.85
C LEU A 272 9.81 -29.35 -1.64
N TYR A 273 8.76 -29.90 -1.04
CA TYR A 273 8.58 -31.33 -0.83
C TYR A 273 7.23 -31.74 -1.41
N ASN A 274 7.23 -32.65 -2.37
CA ASN A 274 6.02 -33.37 -2.73
C ASN A 274 5.68 -34.29 -1.55
N PRO A 275 4.53 -34.16 -0.88
CA PRO A 275 4.05 -35.26 -0.06
C PRO A 275 3.90 -36.48 -1.00
N PRO A 276 4.36 -37.68 -0.59
CA PRO A 276 4.15 -38.85 -1.42
C PRO A 276 2.65 -39.01 -1.69
N GLU A 277 2.29 -39.20 -2.96
CA GLU A 277 0.92 -39.58 -3.32
C GLU A 277 0.51 -40.74 -2.41
N THR A 278 -0.50 -40.53 -1.58
CA THR A 278 -1.18 -41.62 -0.90
C THR A 278 -1.87 -42.45 -1.98
N THR A 279 -1.11 -43.35 -2.58
CA THR A 279 -1.62 -44.45 -3.39
C THR A 279 -2.40 -45.34 -2.44
N PHE A 280 -3.72 -45.19 -2.42
CA PHE A 280 -4.57 -46.24 -1.87
C PHE A 280 -4.47 -47.43 -2.82
N PRO A 281 -3.93 -48.59 -2.39
CA PRO A 281 -3.98 -49.77 -3.22
C PRO A 281 -5.44 -50.20 -3.33
N HIS A 282 -6.01 -50.09 -4.54
CA HIS A 282 -7.22 -50.82 -4.88
C HIS A 282 -6.93 -52.31 -4.74
N SER A 283 -7.43 -52.92 -3.66
CA SER A 283 -7.50 -54.37 -3.53
C SER A 283 -8.65 -54.89 -4.38
N SER A 284 -8.40 -55.21 -5.65
CA SER A 284 -9.28 -56.07 -6.43
C SER A 284 -8.79 -57.51 -6.29
N THR A 285 -9.31 -58.23 -5.29
CA THR A 285 -9.16 -59.69 -5.22
C THR A 285 -10.09 -60.33 -6.24
N SER A 286 -9.51 -60.85 -7.31
CA SER A 286 -10.17 -61.78 -8.23
C SER A 286 -10.11 -63.19 -7.65
N HIS A 287 -11.26 -63.70 -7.19
CA HIS A 287 -11.43 -65.14 -6.97
C HIS A 287 -12.20 -65.76 -8.13
N HIS A 288 -11.44 -66.40 -9.02
CA HIS A 288 -11.95 -67.44 -9.91
C HIS A 288 -12.01 -68.76 -9.14
N HIS A 289 -13.21 -69.32 -8.97
CA HIS A 289 -13.38 -70.76 -8.83
C HIS A 289 -14.47 -71.24 -9.77
N GLY A 290 -14.12 -72.26 -10.56
CA GLY A 290 -14.97 -72.90 -11.55
C GLY A 290 -16.04 -73.82 -10.94
N VAL A 291 -17.05 -74.02 -11.76
CA VAL A 291 -18.29 -74.81 -11.65
C VAL A 291 -18.02 -76.29 -11.29
N PRO A 292 -19.01 -77.05 -10.75
CA PRO A 292 -19.89 -77.81 -11.65
C PRO A 292 -21.40 -77.81 -11.29
N THR A 293 -22.16 -77.96 -12.36
CA THR A 293 -23.60 -78.18 -12.54
C THR A 293 -24.29 -79.18 -11.60
N THR A 294 -25.52 -78.88 -11.19
CA THR A 294 -26.63 -79.85 -11.10
C THR A 294 -28.00 -79.17 -11.26
N THR A 295 -28.87 -79.86 -11.99
CA THR A 295 -30.26 -79.59 -12.33
C THR A 295 -31.24 -79.85 -11.18
N SER A 296 -32.27 -79.03 -10.98
CA SER A 296 -33.69 -79.46 -10.89
C SER A 296 -34.68 -78.32 -10.65
N ASN A 297 -35.70 -78.25 -11.52
CA ASN A 297 -37.12 -77.99 -11.31
C ASN A 297 -37.63 -77.00 -10.24
N ALA A 298 -38.39 -76.02 -10.76
CA ALA A 298 -39.75 -75.57 -10.38
C ALA A 298 -40.14 -75.41 -8.90
N ILE A 299 -40.73 -74.25 -8.56
CA ILE A 299 -42.15 -74.09 -8.18
C ILE A 299 -42.45 -72.58 -7.99
N VAL A 300 -43.68 -72.20 -8.34
CA VAL A 300 -44.32 -70.87 -8.30
C VAL A 300 -45.08 -70.69 -6.97
N GLU A 301 -45.47 -69.44 -6.67
CA GLU A 301 -46.40 -68.94 -5.64
C GLU A 301 -45.73 -68.56 -4.30
N THR A 302 -45.97 -67.39 -3.70
CA THR A 302 -47.06 -66.39 -3.79
C THR A 302 -46.53 -64.96 -3.77
#